data_AF-A0A183EUW3-F1
#
_entry.id   AF-A0A183EUW3-F1
#
_cell.length_a   1.000
_cell.length_b   1.000
_cell.length_c   1.000
_cell.angle_alpha   90.00
_cell.angle_beta   90.00
_cell.angle_gamma   90.00
#
_symmetry.space_group_name_H-M   'P 1'
#
loop_
_entity.id
_entity.type
_entity.pdbx_description
1 polymer ?
#
loop_
_entity_poly.entity_id
_entity_poly.type
_entity_poly.pdbx_seq_one_letter_code
_entity_poly.pdbx_strand_id
1 'polypeptide(L)'
;MQRLVHIGYYGWPDHCPADSPAVCREVLGLVHKFYAKKPIIVHCSAGIGRTGTFVAVEMAMEKLRKQEVCSIADIAKRLRQQRMHAIQNDM
;
A
#
# COMPACT_ATOMS: atom_id res chain seq x y z
N MET A 1 13.47 -13.67 -21.79
CA MET A 1 13.66 -13.84 -20.33
C MET A 1 12.88 -12.74 -19.62
N GLN A 2 11.94 -13.05 -18.72
CA GLN A 2 11.26 -12.01 -17.93
C GLN A 2 12.11 -11.64 -16.72
N ARG A 3 12.31 -10.35 -16.48
CA ARG A 3 13.07 -9.83 -15.33
C ARG A 3 12.11 -9.54 -14.18
N LEU A 4 12.33 -10.17 -13.04
CA LEU A 4 11.59 -9.92 -11.79
C LEU A 4 12.41 -9.01 -10.87
N VAL A 5 11.77 -8.03 -10.25
CA VAL A 5 12.34 -7.22 -9.17
C VAL A 5 11.55 -7.50 -7.90
N HIS A 6 12.23 -8.01 -6.87
CA HIS A 6 11.63 -8.25 -5.56
C HIS A 6 12.16 -7.22 -4.56
N ILE A 7 11.25 -6.52 -3.87
CA ILE A 7 11.58 -5.47 -2.90
C ILE A 7 11.11 -5.96 -1.52
N GLY A 8 12.06 -6.21 -0.63
CA GLY A 8 11.80 -6.47 0.78
C GLY A 8 11.99 -5.20 1.60
N TYR A 9 10.95 -4.75 2.30
CA TYR A 9 11.03 -3.61 3.22
C TYR A 9 10.92 -4.08 4.66
N TYR A 10 11.97 -3.83 5.46
CA TYR A 10 12.08 -4.30 6.84
C TYR A 10 11.87 -3.20 7.88
N GLY A 11 11.69 -1.94 7.47
CA GLY A 11 11.45 -0.80 8.35
C GLY A 11 10.00 -0.69 8.87
N TRP A 12 9.14 -1.67 8.58
CA TRP A 12 7.74 -1.69 9.03
C TRP A 12 7.44 -2.97 9.81
N PRO A 13 7.46 -2.91 11.16
CA PRO A 13 7.16 -4.05 12.03
C PRO A 13 5.77 -4.66 11.77
N ASP A 14 5.59 -5.93 12.10
CA ASP A 14 4.28 -6.58 11.96
C ASP A 14 3.31 -6.11 13.06
N HIS A 15 2.02 -6.07 12.74
CA HIS A 15 0.92 -5.64 13.62
C HIS A 15 1.01 -4.23 14.22
N CYS A 16 2.02 -3.44 13.88
CA CYS A 16 2.12 -2.03 14.24
C CYS A 16 1.85 -1.13 13.02
N PRO A 17 1.29 0.07 13.22
CA PRO A 17 1.40 1.15 12.24
C PRO A 17 2.88 1.42 11.91
N ALA A 18 3.13 2.07 10.78
CA ALA A 18 4.46 2.59 10.51
C ALA A 18 4.80 3.69 11.55
N ASP A 19 6.04 3.71 12.05
CA ASP A 19 6.47 4.64 13.10
C ASP A 19 6.32 6.12 12.69
N SER A 20 6.35 6.39 11.38
CA SER A 20 6.05 7.72 10.85
C SER A 20 5.55 7.63 9.41
N PRO A 21 4.90 8.69 8.87
CA PRO A 21 4.58 8.77 7.45
C PRO A 21 5.79 8.69 6.52
N ALA A 22 7.02 8.91 7.03
CA ALA A 22 8.25 8.80 6.24
C ALA A 22 8.48 7.37 5.75
N VAL A 23 8.21 6.37 6.58
CA VAL A 23 8.30 4.95 6.24
C VAL A 23 7.41 4.63 5.03
N CYS A 24 6.15 5.09 5.05
CA CYS A 24 5.26 4.93 3.90
C CYS A 24 5.83 5.61 2.65
N ARG A 25 6.36 6.84 2.76
CA ARG A 25 6.99 7.54 1.61
C ARG A 25 8.20 6.80 1.05
N GLU A 26 9.03 6.20 1.88
CA GLU A 26 10.17 5.40 1.45
C GLU A 26 9.74 4.18 0.63
N VAL A 27 8.75 3.42 1.12
CA VAL A 27 8.22 2.26 0.40
C VAL A 27 7.64 2.68 -0.94
N LEU A 28 6.85 3.77 -0.98
CA LEU A 28 6.34 4.34 -2.24
C LEU A 28 7.50 4.69 -3.17
N GLY A 29 8.50 5.45 -2.71
CA GLY A 29 9.65 5.85 -3.51
C GLY A 29 10.42 4.67 -4.09
N LEU A 30 10.63 3.61 -3.31
CA LEU A 30 11.27 2.37 -3.76
C LEU A 30 10.45 1.66 -4.84
N VAL A 31 9.14 1.53 -4.66
CA VAL A 31 8.25 0.87 -5.63
C VAL A 31 8.17 1.68 -6.93
N HIS A 32 7.97 3.00 -6.84
CA HIS A 32 7.86 3.89 -8.00
C HIS A 32 9.14 3.93 -8.85
N LYS A 33 10.32 3.70 -8.27
CA LYS A 33 11.59 3.58 -9.01
C LYS A 33 11.60 2.42 -10.02
N PHE A 34 10.86 1.35 -9.74
CA PHE A 34 10.80 0.15 -10.59
C PHE A 34 9.42 -0.08 -11.22
N TYR A 35 8.46 0.82 -10.98
CA TYR A 35 7.09 0.67 -11.44
C TYR A 35 7.00 0.82 -12.96
N ALA A 36 6.45 -0.21 -13.62
CA ALA A 36 6.37 -0.30 -15.07
C ALA A 36 4.93 -0.23 -15.62
N LYS A 37 4.01 0.44 -14.90
CA LYS A 37 2.58 0.56 -15.28
C LYS A 37 1.88 -0.79 -15.50
N LYS A 38 2.28 -1.82 -14.74
CA LYS A 38 1.67 -3.15 -14.72
C LYS A 38 1.24 -3.49 -13.30
N PRO A 39 0.28 -4.42 -13.12
CA PRO A 39 -0.04 -4.94 -11.79
C PRO A 39 1.23 -5.44 -11.09
N ILE A 40 1.34 -5.14 -9.80
CA ILE A 40 2.44 -5.61 -8.94
C ILE A 40 1.88 -6.55 -7.88
N ILE A 41 2.74 -7.43 -7.38
CA ILE A 41 2.42 -8.25 -6.20
C ILE A 41 2.82 -7.45 -4.97
N VAL A 42 1.88 -7.23 -4.06
CA VAL A 42 2.12 -6.67 -2.74
C VAL A 42 1.69 -7.70 -1.71
N HIS A 43 2.57 -8.06 -0.79
CA HIS A 43 2.24 -8.99 0.29
C HIS A 43 2.95 -8.60 1.59
N CYS A 44 2.44 -9.11 2.70
CA CYS A 44 3.11 -9.14 4.00
C CYS A 44 3.08 -10.59 4.51
N SER A 45 2.68 -10.83 5.77
CA SER A 45 2.38 -12.16 6.29
C SER A 45 0.98 -12.63 5.82
N ALA A 46 -0.10 -12.09 6.41
CA ALA A 46 -1.48 -12.39 6.02
C ALA A 46 -1.98 -11.64 4.76
N GLY A 47 -1.19 -10.68 4.27
CA GLY A 47 -1.52 -9.86 3.09
C GLY A 47 -2.69 -8.88 3.30
N ILE A 48 -3.11 -8.58 4.53
CA ILE A 48 -4.27 -7.71 4.80
C ILE A 48 -3.90 -6.39 5.52
N GLY A 49 -2.96 -6.41 6.48
CA GLY A 49 -2.52 -5.25 7.24
C GLY A 49 -1.64 -4.30 6.42
N ARG A 50 -0.31 -4.46 6.52
CA ARG A 50 0.67 -3.65 5.77
C ARG A 50 0.41 -3.59 4.27
N THR A 51 0.01 -4.72 3.67
CA THR A 51 -0.40 -4.79 2.26
C THR A 51 -1.60 -3.89 1.96
N GLY A 52 -2.68 -4.00 2.74
CA GLY A 52 -3.86 -3.17 2.56
C GLY A 52 -3.55 -1.69 2.76
N THR A 53 -2.75 -1.35 3.77
CA THR A 53 -2.34 0.03 4.04
C THR A 53 -1.51 0.62 2.90
N PHE A 54 -0.51 -0.11 2.38
CA PHE A 54 0.28 0.35 1.23
C PHE A 54 -0.60 0.62 0.00
N VAL A 55 -1.49 -0.32 -0.34
CA VAL A 55 -2.39 -0.17 -1.49
C VAL A 55 -3.37 1.00 -1.28
N ALA A 56 -3.88 1.20 -0.07
CA ALA A 56 -4.77 2.33 0.24
C ALA A 56 -4.07 3.68 0.06
N VAL A 57 -2.81 3.78 0.49
CA VAL A 57 -1.99 4.99 0.29
C VAL A 57 -1.74 5.23 -1.19
N GLU A 58 -1.38 4.21 -1.98
CA GLU A 58 -1.23 4.36 -3.43
C GLU A 58 -2.52 4.85 -4.11
N MET A 59 -3.68 4.27 -3.75
CA MET A 59 -4.98 4.71 -4.26
C MET A 59 -5.28 6.18 -3.90
N ALA A 60 -4.97 6.59 -2.67
CA ALA A 60 -5.13 7.97 -2.22
C ALA A 60 -4.21 8.92 -3.00
N MET A 61 -2.94 8.55 -3.16
CA MET A 61 -1.96 9.34 -3.92
C MET A 61 -2.36 9.48 -5.39
N GLU A 62 -2.91 8.44 -6.02
CA GLU A 62 -3.44 8.52 -7.38
C GLU A 62 -4.59 9.52 -7.48
N LYS A 63 -5.58 9.43 -6.58
CA LYS A 63 -6.71 10.36 -6.53
C LYS A 63 -6.26 11.81 -6.34
N LEU A 64 -5.35 12.05 -5.40
CA LEU A 64 -4.83 13.38 -5.12
C LEU A 64 -4.06 13.96 -6.33
N ARG A 65 -3.24 13.16 -7.01
CA ARG A 65 -2.55 13.59 -8.25
C ARG A 65 -3.53 13.97 -9.37
N LYS A 66 -4.70 13.32 -9.41
CA LYS A 66 -5.78 13.61 -10.35
C LYS A 66 -6.74 14.71 -9.87
N GLN A 67 -6.48 15.32 -8.71
CA GLN A 67 -7.35 16.32 -8.09
C GLN A 67 -8.78 15.80 -7.82
N GLU A 68 -8.92 14.49 -7.59
CA GLU A 68 -10.20 13.86 -7.27
C GLU A 68 -10.49 13.93 -5.75
N VAL A 69 -11.78 13.84 -5.40
CA VAL A 69 -12.20 13.71 -3.99
C VAL A 69 -11.60 12.45 -3.38
N CYS A 70 -10.79 12.62 -2.35
CA CYS A 70 -10.07 11.57 -1.65
C CYS A 70 -10.66 11.35 -0.25
N SER A 71 -11.50 10.32 -0.12
CA SER A 71 -12.03 9.82 1.15
C SER A 71 -11.34 8.52 1.51
N ILE A 72 -10.58 8.52 2.61
CA ILE A 72 -9.89 7.31 3.10
C ILE A 72 -10.89 6.24 3.51
N ALA A 73 -12.03 6.62 4.07
CA ALA A 73 -13.11 5.69 4.43
C ALA A 73 -13.66 4.96 3.19
N ASP A 74 -13.85 5.68 2.07
CA ASP A 74 -14.33 5.06 0.83
C ASP A 74 -13.27 4.15 0.18
N ILE A 75 -11.99 4.56 0.25
CA ILE A 75 -10.88 3.72 -0.21
C ILE A 75 -10.81 2.42 0.61
N ALA A 76 -10.87 2.52 1.94
CA ALA A 76 -10.87 1.38 2.84
C ALA A 76 -12.06 0.45 2.57
N LYS A 77 -13.26 1.00 2.43
CA LYS A 77 -14.48 0.25 2.08
C LYS A 77 -14.30 -0.50 0.76
N ARG A 78 -13.81 0.16 -0.28
CA ARG A 78 -13.59 -0.44 -1.61
C ARG A 78 -12.49 -1.53 -1.57
N LEU A 79 -11.45 -1.35 -0.77
CA LEU A 79 -10.43 -2.38 -0.57
C LEU A 79 -10.99 -3.60 0.16
N ARG A 80 -11.77 -3.38 1.22
CA ARG A 80 -12.41 -4.47 1.98
C ARG A 80 -13.41 -5.27 1.16
N GLN A 81 -14.00 -4.69 0.10
CA GLN A 81 -14.83 -5.40 -0.88
C GLN A 81 -14.03 -6.34 -1.81
N GLN A 82 -12.75 -6.03 -2.07
CA GLN A 82 -11.89 -6.85 -2.93
C GLN A 82 -11.04 -7.84 -2.12
N ARG A 83 -10.71 -7.48 -0.88
CA ARG A 83 -9.94 -8.30 0.05
C ARG A 83 -10.44 -8.09 1.47
N MET A 84 -11.09 -9.12 2.01
CA MET A 84 -11.65 -9.10 3.36
C MET A 84 -10.59 -8.70 4.40
N HIS A 85 -10.98 -7.87 5.36
CA HIS A 85 -10.13 -7.35 6.44
C HIS A 85 -8.91 -6.51 6.00
N ALA A 86 -8.86 -6.02 4.75
CA ALA A 86 -7.83 -5.07 4.34
C ALA A 86 -7.81 -3.83 5.27
N ILE A 87 -6.60 -3.39 5.64
CA ILE A 87 -6.35 -2.37 6.67
C ILE A 87 -6.86 -2.88 8.03
N GLN A 88 -5.99 -3.64 8.70
CA GLN A 88 -6.38 -4.54 9.80
C GLN A 88 -6.63 -3.85 11.15
N ASN A 89 -5.91 -2.76 11.46
CA ASN A 89 -5.95 -2.13 12.77
C ASN A 89 -6.75 -0.82 12.71
N ASP A 90 -7.52 -0.54 13.76
CA ASP A 90 -8.34 0.67 13.92
C ASP A 90 -7.66 1.76 14.78
N MET A 91 -6.44 1.49 15.28
CA MET A 91 -5.65 2.39 16.14
C MET A 91 -4.50 3.04 15.37
#